data_AF-A0A6B2L1D7-F1
#
_entry.id   AF-A0A6B2L1D7-F1
#
_cell.length_a   1.000
_cell.length_b   1.000
_cell.length_c   1.000
_cell.angle_alpha   90.00
_cell.angle_beta   90.00
_cell.angle_gamma   90.00
#
_symmetry.space_group_name_H-M   'P 1'
#
loop_
_entity.id
_entity.type
_entity.pdbx_description
1 polymer ?
#
loop_
_entity_poly.entity_id
_entity_poly.type
_entity_poly.pdbx_seq_one_letter_code
_entity_poly.pdbx_strand_id
1 'polypeptide(L)'
;MHSRPGAPNVLFIDFDGEVVAKNTSAWTENAQLALSCGVFSVDADTSTMSTYEVSLITEIWRRVSEDFSPWNIDVTTVKPTTMTNTVSWIVVSGTTSGLPGATGGGIAYVGVHGRYNRYRPGFCYPPNLASYDPHSIAECISHEAGHNMGLSHDGDTTRAYYPGLGYWGPIMGAPYRMKITQWSKGEYPGANNQQDDLAIISAILPKAPVPTSVVTSTYSASCTEVQQVFPVNTTSVSYTITSIKNPVYVRAYSPENGEGNVDLSLYISCAGGLVKSSSPNGFFDVAITFSPGANVVCTVIVSAAGDSSIPYSSYGSVGNFKIRACNATFTTLQTAPAKPPAVPQTNPPPSPAVASQCCLYTNIGYLCGGPGYASTDLAKSGIDNLIYKIQCSGGARATIYDLTGFLGTSYTTYCDDPGASLPTVYQKMASSVRVDICTVPVVGAIKDNSVAVADGGEQGVVPWWGWTIIAVVGVAIVVGVVAFVVVKQRKHSEIV
;
A
#
# COMPACT_ATOMS: atom_id res chain seq x y z
N MET A 1 -2.46 9.31 -19.48
CA MET A 1 -2.04 7.88 -19.44
C MET A 1 -3.15 7.04 -20.05
N HIS A 2 -2.86 5.86 -20.62
CA HIS A 2 -3.84 4.95 -21.23
C HIS A 2 -3.52 3.52 -20.82
N SER A 3 -4.51 2.74 -20.37
CA SER A 3 -4.29 1.36 -19.93
C SER A 3 -4.38 0.38 -21.09
N ARG A 4 -5.19 0.72 -22.10
CA ARG A 4 -5.35 -0.07 -23.32
C ARG A 4 -5.70 0.82 -24.51
N PRO A 5 -4.72 1.57 -25.06
CA PRO A 5 -4.95 2.43 -26.23
C PRO A 5 -5.64 1.68 -27.37
N GLY A 6 -6.72 2.25 -27.89
CA GLY A 6 -7.48 1.69 -29.01
C GLY A 6 -8.58 0.70 -28.64
N ALA A 7 -8.84 0.45 -27.35
CA ALA A 7 -10.03 -0.28 -26.94
C ALA A 7 -11.31 0.49 -27.35
N PRO A 8 -12.40 -0.20 -27.73
CA PRO A 8 -13.63 0.45 -28.21
C PRO A 8 -14.47 1.09 -27.09
N ASN A 9 -14.24 0.68 -25.85
CA ASN A 9 -14.83 1.26 -24.65
C ASN A 9 -13.76 2.04 -23.90
N VAL A 10 -14.15 3.17 -23.31
CA VAL A 10 -13.24 4.05 -22.59
C VAL A 10 -13.83 4.39 -21.23
N LEU A 11 -13.00 4.39 -20.18
CA LEU A 11 -13.26 5.06 -18.92
C LEU A 11 -12.31 6.26 -18.86
N PHE A 12 -12.85 7.46 -19.09
CA PHE A 12 -12.12 8.71 -18.98
C PHE A 12 -12.23 9.26 -17.56
N ILE A 13 -11.07 9.39 -16.90
CA ILE A 13 -10.90 9.99 -15.58
C ILE A 13 -10.38 11.42 -15.78
N ASP A 14 -11.20 12.40 -15.41
CA ASP A 14 -10.96 13.79 -15.69
C ASP A 14 -10.50 14.53 -14.43
N PHE A 15 -9.24 14.91 -14.40
CA PHE A 15 -8.61 15.66 -13.31
C PHE A 15 -8.49 17.17 -13.61
N ASP A 16 -8.79 17.58 -14.83
CA ASP A 16 -8.55 18.95 -15.31
C ASP A 16 -9.67 19.92 -14.89
N GLY A 17 -10.72 19.42 -14.22
CA GLY A 17 -11.96 20.15 -13.99
C GLY A 17 -12.80 20.25 -15.26
N GLU A 18 -14.06 20.66 -15.12
CA GLU A 18 -15.00 20.72 -16.24
C GLU A 18 -16.16 21.67 -15.96
N VAL A 19 -16.63 22.37 -16.99
CA VAL A 19 -17.88 23.13 -16.93
C VAL A 19 -18.98 22.35 -17.64
N VAL A 20 -19.84 21.68 -16.88
CA VAL A 20 -21.03 21.02 -17.44
C VAL A 20 -22.06 22.10 -17.76
N ALA A 21 -22.13 22.48 -19.03
CA ALA A 21 -23.02 23.52 -19.51
C ALA A 21 -24.50 23.24 -19.20
N LYS A 22 -25.31 24.31 -19.19
CA LYS A 22 -26.75 24.20 -18.97
C LYS A 22 -27.40 23.33 -20.04
N ASN A 23 -28.36 22.49 -19.64
CA ASN A 23 -29.15 21.65 -20.53
C ASN A 23 -28.36 20.70 -21.44
N THR A 24 -27.08 20.42 -21.14
CA THR A 24 -26.28 19.42 -21.87
C THR A 24 -26.25 18.06 -21.17
N SER A 25 -26.61 18.04 -19.88
CA SER A 25 -26.66 16.84 -19.03
C SER A 25 -27.99 16.79 -18.27
N ALA A 26 -28.40 15.59 -17.85
CA ALA A 26 -29.50 15.41 -16.91
C ALA A 26 -29.23 16.11 -15.56
N TRP A 27 -27.96 16.29 -15.17
CA TRP A 27 -27.61 17.06 -13.97
C TRP A 27 -27.90 18.56 -14.11
N THR A 28 -27.92 19.07 -15.33
CA THR A 28 -28.12 20.50 -15.64
C THR A 28 -29.42 20.77 -16.38
N GLU A 29 -30.30 19.77 -16.44
CA GLU A 29 -31.63 19.92 -17.01
C GLU A 29 -32.44 20.89 -16.15
N ASN A 30 -32.91 21.98 -16.76
CA ASN A 30 -33.62 23.07 -16.07
C ASN A 30 -32.78 23.79 -15.00
N ALA A 31 -31.46 23.55 -14.95
CA ALA A 31 -30.60 24.24 -14.02
C ALA A 31 -30.44 25.70 -14.41
N GLN A 32 -30.52 26.59 -13.41
CA GLN A 32 -30.32 28.02 -13.62
C GLN A 32 -28.87 28.37 -13.94
N LEU A 33 -27.90 27.53 -13.54
CA LEU A 33 -26.45 27.71 -13.70
C LEU A 33 -25.81 26.44 -14.27
N ALA A 34 -24.67 26.59 -14.93
CA ALA A 34 -23.80 25.46 -15.28
C ALA A 34 -23.15 24.89 -14.01
N LEU A 35 -22.73 23.63 -14.04
CA LEU A 35 -21.92 23.07 -12.97
C LEU A 35 -20.45 23.37 -13.24
N SER A 36 -19.75 23.83 -12.21
CA SER A 36 -18.32 24.13 -12.28
C SER A 36 -17.56 23.12 -11.43
N CYS A 37 -16.99 22.11 -12.07
CA CYS A 37 -16.12 21.14 -11.42
C CYS A 37 -14.72 21.74 -11.29
N GLY A 38 -14.12 21.61 -10.11
CA GLY A 38 -12.80 22.16 -9.84
C GLY A 38 -11.70 21.24 -10.36
N VAL A 39 -10.58 21.84 -10.77
CA VAL A 39 -9.33 21.11 -11.07
C VAL A 39 -8.94 20.29 -9.84
N PHE A 40 -8.46 19.06 -10.04
CA PHE A 40 -7.83 18.31 -8.95
C PHE A 40 -6.53 19.01 -8.55
N SER A 41 -6.47 19.47 -7.30
CA SER A 41 -5.25 20.04 -6.73
C SER A 41 -5.16 19.75 -5.23
N VAL A 42 -3.96 19.46 -4.76
CA VAL A 42 -3.63 19.20 -3.34
C VAL A 42 -2.78 20.30 -2.72
N ASP A 43 -2.24 21.23 -3.52
CA ASP A 43 -1.48 22.41 -3.09
C ASP A 43 -2.23 23.73 -3.29
N ALA A 44 -3.47 23.66 -3.80
CA ALA A 44 -4.36 24.76 -4.14
C ALA A 44 -3.92 25.62 -5.33
N ASP A 45 -2.85 25.26 -6.05
CA ASP A 45 -2.54 25.86 -7.36
C ASP A 45 -3.31 25.12 -8.46
N THR A 46 -4.40 25.71 -8.95
CA THR A 46 -5.19 25.14 -10.05
C THR A 46 -4.70 25.57 -11.43
N SER A 47 -3.57 26.28 -11.53
CA SER A 47 -3.02 26.77 -12.80
C SER A 47 -1.89 25.88 -13.34
N THR A 48 -1.27 25.08 -12.46
CA THR A 48 -0.22 24.12 -12.82
C THR A 48 -0.48 22.78 -12.15
N MET A 49 0.22 21.73 -12.59
CA MET A 49 0.16 20.41 -11.96
C MET A 49 1.56 20.08 -11.42
N SER A 50 1.64 19.89 -10.11
CA SER A 50 2.87 19.56 -9.40
C SER A 50 3.31 18.11 -9.68
N THR A 51 4.60 17.82 -9.48
CA THR A 51 5.10 16.44 -9.60
C THR A 51 4.47 15.50 -8.58
N TYR A 52 4.05 16.03 -7.42
CA TYR A 52 3.33 15.27 -6.41
C TYR A 52 1.92 14.89 -6.88
N GLU A 53 1.16 15.82 -7.45
CA GLU A 53 -0.16 15.54 -8.03
C GLU A 53 -0.07 14.56 -9.19
N VAL A 54 0.95 14.67 -10.05
CA VAL A 54 1.20 13.68 -11.10
C VAL A 54 1.41 12.29 -10.51
N SER A 55 2.11 12.17 -9.37
CA SER A 55 2.31 10.88 -8.69
C SER A 55 1.02 10.31 -8.12
N LEU A 56 0.16 11.15 -7.53
CA LEU A 56 -1.16 10.76 -7.02
C LEU A 56 -2.09 10.32 -8.17
N ILE A 57 -2.16 11.10 -9.25
CA ILE A 57 -2.97 10.79 -10.43
C ILE A 57 -2.49 9.48 -11.08
N THR A 58 -1.18 9.24 -11.12
CA THR A 58 -0.61 7.99 -11.63
C THR A 58 -1.02 6.81 -10.77
N GLU A 59 -0.99 6.94 -9.44
CA GLU A 59 -1.45 5.90 -8.53
C GLU A 59 -2.95 5.62 -8.69
N ILE A 60 -3.78 6.67 -8.69
CA ILE A 60 -5.24 6.57 -8.86
C ILE A 60 -5.57 5.88 -10.18
N TRP A 61 -5.00 6.37 -11.29
CA TRP A 61 -5.21 5.79 -12.61
C TRP A 61 -4.83 4.31 -12.66
N ARG A 62 -3.72 3.93 -12.00
CA ARG A 62 -3.22 2.55 -11.99
C ARG A 62 -4.16 1.62 -11.23
N ARG A 63 -4.69 2.05 -10.07
CA ARG A 63 -5.68 1.31 -9.28
C ARG A 63 -6.99 1.10 -10.05
N VAL A 64 -7.55 2.17 -10.62
CA VAL A 64 -8.76 2.07 -11.46
C VAL A 64 -8.50 1.20 -12.70
N SER A 65 -7.31 1.28 -13.28
CA SER A 65 -6.92 0.42 -14.41
C SER A 65 -6.87 -1.06 -14.01
N GLU A 66 -6.51 -1.38 -12.77
CA GLU A 66 -6.52 -2.74 -12.24
C GLU A 66 -7.95 -3.27 -12.10
N ASP A 67 -8.86 -2.46 -11.56
CA ASP A 67 -10.30 -2.80 -11.42
C ASP A 67 -10.97 -3.19 -12.73
N PHE A 68 -10.57 -2.53 -13.82
CA PHE A 68 -11.14 -2.75 -15.14
C PHE A 68 -10.27 -3.64 -16.04
N SER A 69 -9.12 -4.12 -15.57
CA SER A 69 -8.19 -4.94 -16.35
C SER A 69 -8.77 -6.24 -16.94
N PRO A 70 -9.80 -6.90 -16.34
CA PRO A 70 -10.42 -8.08 -16.92
C PRO A 70 -11.22 -7.83 -18.21
N TRP A 71 -11.52 -6.58 -18.55
CA TRP A 71 -12.35 -6.20 -19.70
C TRP A 71 -11.57 -5.45 -20.79
N ASN A 72 -12.16 -5.36 -21.99
CA ASN A 72 -11.64 -4.61 -23.13
C ASN A 72 -12.10 -3.16 -23.10
N ILE A 73 -11.48 -2.41 -22.19
CA ILE A 73 -11.72 -1.00 -21.93
C ILE A 73 -10.39 -0.27 -21.75
N ASP A 74 -10.30 0.95 -22.26
CA ASP A 74 -9.18 1.85 -22.03
C ASP A 74 -9.50 2.76 -20.85
N VAL A 75 -8.79 2.59 -19.74
CA VAL A 75 -8.83 3.53 -18.62
C VAL A 75 -7.81 4.62 -18.93
N THR A 76 -8.26 5.86 -19.03
CA THR A 76 -7.41 6.97 -19.50
C THR A 76 -7.64 8.25 -18.72
N THR A 77 -6.58 9.03 -18.58
CA THR A 77 -6.63 10.42 -18.09
C THR A 77 -6.59 11.43 -19.24
N VAL A 78 -6.65 10.97 -20.49
CA VAL A 78 -6.60 11.82 -21.68
C VAL A 78 -8.01 11.91 -22.26
N LYS A 79 -8.56 13.13 -22.33
CA LYS A 79 -9.90 13.38 -22.87
C LYS A 79 -10.03 12.80 -24.29
N PRO A 80 -10.96 11.87 -24.53
CA PRO A 80 -11.20 11.36 -25.87
C PRO A 80 -11.65 12.47 -26.81
N THR A 81 -11.20 12.41 -28.08
CA THR A 81 -11.60 13.40 -29.10
C THR A 81 -13.10 13.37 -29.39
N THR A 82 -13.74 12.22 -29.19
CA THR A 82 -15.19 12.03 -29.34
C THR A 82 -15.77 11.34 -28.12
N MET A 83 -16.77 11.97 -27.48
CA MET A 83 -17.46 11.44 -26.31
C MET A 83 -18.69 10.61 -26.74
N THR A 84 -18.47 9.41 -27.30
CA THR A 84 -19.53 8.46 -27.71
C THR A 84 -20.20 7.81 -26.50
N ASN A 85 -21.31 7.07 -26.70
CA ASN A 85 -21.99 6.34 -25.63
C ASN A 85 -21.13 5.23 -24.97
N THR A 86 -19.99 4.86 -25.55
CA THR A 86 -19.01 3.90 -24.99
C THR A 86 -17.89 4.55 -24.17
N VAL A 87 -17.98 5.86 -23.90
CA VAL A 87 -17.07 6.59 -22.99
C VAL A 87 -17.74 6.83 -21.63
N SER A 88 -17.45 6.02 -20.61
CA SER A 88 -17.75 6.43 -19.23
C SER A 88 -16.84 7.60 -18.86
N TRP A 89 -17.38 8.62 -18.23
CA TRP A 89 -16.65 9.85 -17.90
C TRP A 89 -16.89 10.20 -16.44
N ILE A 90 -15.83 10.15 -15.64
CA ILE A 90 -15.84 10.51 -14.22
C ILE A 90 -14.99 11.76 -14.03
N VAL A 91 -15.60 12.83 -13.52
CA VAL A 91 -14.89 14.07 -13.18
C VAL A 91 -14.44 14.00 -11.72
N VAL A 92 -13.14 14.10 -11.49
CA VAL A 92 -12.50 14.18 -10.18
C VAL A 92 -12.42 15.64 -9.79
N SER A 93 -13.44 16.12 -9.07
CA SER A 93 -13.60 17.54 -8.80
C SER A 93 -12.91 17.96 -7.50
N GLY A 94 -11.97 18.90 -7.59
CA GLY A 94 -11.29 19.51 -6.43
C GLY A 94 -12.21 20.36 -5.54
N THR A 95 -13.49 20.52 -5.89
CA THR A 95 -14.52 21.17 -5.08
C THR A 95 -15.82 20.37 -5.10
N THR A 96 -16.66 20.54 -4.08
CA THR A 96 -18.01 19.98 -4.01
C THR A 96 -19.10 21.04 -4.15
N SER A 97 -18.72 22.33 -4.11
CA SER A 97 -19.66 23.43 -4.02
C SER A 97 -20.58 23.51 -5.25
N GLY A 98 -21.89 23.43 -5.01
CA GLY A 98 -22.92 23.51 -6.06
C GLY A 98 -22.98 22.29 -6.98
N LEU A 99 -22.30 21.19 -6.66
CA LEU A 99 -22.34 19.96 -7.43
C LEU A 99 -23.39 18.97 -6.89
N PRO A 100 -23.94 18.08 -7.73
CA PRO A 100 -24.88 17.04 -7.29
C PRO A 100 -24.26 16.14 -6.20
N GLY A 101 -25.03 15.74 -5.18
CA GLY A 101 -24.52 14.79 -4.19
C GLY A 101 -23.27 15.26 -3.40
N ALA A 102 -23.04 16.58 -3.29
CA ALA A 102 -21.84 17.19 -2.73
C ALA A 102 -21.37 16.71 -1.34
N THR A 103 -22.22 16.03 -0.58
CA THR A 103 -21.90 15.46 0.75
C THR A 103 -21.36 14.04 0.69
N GLY A 104 -21.42 13.36 -0.47
CA GLY A 104 -20.93 12.00 -0.67
C GLY A 104 -19.49 11.96 -1.20
N GLY A 105 -18.93 10.75 -1.30
CA GLY A 105 -17.63 10.53 -1.95
C GLY A 105 -17.70 10.73 -3.47
N GLY A 106 -18.83 10.39 -4.08
CA GLY A 106 -19.11 10.55 -5.49
C GLY A 106 -20.61 10.39 -5.80
N ILE A 107 -20.98 10.56 -7.07
CA ILE A 107 -22.31 10.26 -7.58
C ILE A 107 -22.30 10.02 -9.10
N ALA A 108 -23.04 9.01 -9.55
CA ALA A 108 -23.21 8.71 -10.96
C ALA A 108 -24.59 8.10 -11.27
N TYR A 109 -25.01 8.23 -12.52
CA TYR A 109 -26.19 7.54 -13.01
C TYR A 109 -25.90 6.06 -13.30
N VAL A 110 -26.91 5.23 -13.06
CA VAL A 110 -26.81 3.78 -13.20
C VAL A 110 -27.16 3.30 -14.62
N GLY A 111 -26.37 2.39 -15.17
CA GLY A 111 -26.68 1.66 -16.41
C GLY A 111 -26.66 2.51 -17.68
N VAL A 112 -25.76 3.50 -17.74
CA VAL A 112 -25.71 4.49 -18.83
C VAL A 112 -24.65 4.19 -19.89
N HIS A 113 -23.63 3.39 -19.56
CA HIS A 113 -22.58 3.01 -20.52
C HIS A 113 -23.15 2.23 -21.70
N GLY A 114 -22.71 2.59 -22.92
CA GLY A 114 -23.20 2.03 -24.17
C GLY A 114 -24.62 2.47 -24.57
N ARG A 115 -25.31 3.29 -23.76
CA ARG A 115 -26.73 3.62 -23.97
C ARG A 115 -27.01 5.11 -24.10
N TYR A 116 -26.47 5.94 -23.21
CA TYR A 116 -26.88 7.34 -23.09
C TYR A 116 -25.70 8.28 -22.84
N ASN A 117 -25.62 9.35 -23.63
CA ASN A 117 -24.65 10.44 -23.39
C ASN A 117 -25.16 11.45 -22.37
N ARG A 118 -26.48 11.61 -22.25
CA ARG A 118 -27.14 12.67 -21.47
C ARG A 118 -26.91 12.56 -19.95
N TYR A 119 -26.63 11.36 -19.45
CA TYR A 119 -26.50 11.09 -18.01
C TYR A 119 -25.05 11.15 -17.52
N ARG A 120 -24.21 11.94 -18.20
CA ARG A 120 -22.80 12.14 -17.88
C ARG A 120 -22.55 13.56 -17.40
N PRO A 121 -21.42 13.81 -16.71
CA PRO A 121 -20.47 12.83 -16.19
C PRO A 121 -20.99 12.15 -14.90
N GLY A 122 -20.27 11.14 -14.41
CA GLY A 122 -20.26 10.82 -12.98
C GLY A 122 -19.23 11.71 -12.27
N PHE A 123 -19.31 11.81 -10.95
CA PHE A 123 -18.43 12.68 -10.18
C PHE A 123 -17.77 11.94 -9.03
N CYS A 124 -16.50 12.25 -8.79
CA CYS A 124 -15.78 11.88 -7.58
C CYS A 124 -15.29 13.14 -6.86
N TYR A 125 -15.40 13.14 -5.54
CA TYR A 125 -15.17 14.31 -4.68
C TYR A 125 -14.03 14.07 -3.68
N PRO A 126 -12.75 14.18 -4.12
CA PRO A 126 -11.57 14.13 -3.25
C PRO A 126 -11.65 14.93 -1.94
N PRO A 127 -12.26 16.12 -1.86
CA PRO A 127 -12.39 16.85 -0.59
C PRO A 127 -13.11 16.05 0.51
N ASN A 128 -13.97 15.10 0.14
CA ASN A 128 -14.70 14.23 1.06
C ASN A 128 -14.00 12.88 1.31
N LEU A 129 -12.87 12.61 0.65
CA LEU A 129 -12.19 11.30 0.61
C LEU A 129 -10.85 11.36 1.33
N ALA A 130 -10.92 11.41 2.65
CA ALA A 130 -9.78 11.29 3.57
C ALA A 130 -8.57 12.18 3.22
N SER A 131 -8.82 13.47 2.95
CA SER A 131 -7.78 14.44 2.60
C SER A 131 -7.04 14.11 1.30
N TYR A 132 -7.80 13.82 0.24
CA TYR A 132 -7.25 13.53 -1.10
C TYR A 132 -6.44 12.23 -1.17
N ASP A 133 -6.82 11.23 -0.37
CA ASP A 133 -6.18 9.93 -0.35
C ASP A 133 -6.35 9.19 -1.71
N PRO A 134 -5.25 8.81 -2.40
CA PRO A 134 -5.33 8.23 -3.74
C PRO A 134 -6.03 6.87 -3.77
N HIS A 135 -5.96 6.08 -2.69
CA HIS A 135 -6.74 4.84 -2.56
C HIS A 135 -8.24 5.15 -2.57
N SER A 136 -8.69 6.04 -1.68
CA SER A 136 -10.10 6.41 -1.54
C SER A 136 -10.68 7.04 -2.81
N ILE A 137 -9.89 7.85 -3.52
CA ILE A 137 -10.29 8.43 -4.81
C ILE A 137 -10.42 7.36 -5.90
N ALA A 138 -9.50 6.39 -5.95
CA ALA A 138 -9.61 5.29 -6.90
C ALA A 138 -10.85 4.43 -6.66
N GLU A 139 -11.12 4.05 -5.40
CA GLU A 139 -12.33 3.30 -5.02
C GLU A 139 -13.60 4.06 -5.44
N CYS A 140 -13.65 5.37 -5.20
CA CYS A 140 -14.74 6.23 -5.64
C CYS A 140 -14.91 6.22 -7.17
N ILE A 141 -13.84 6.42 -7.94
CA ILE A 141 -13.92 6.41 -9.41
C ILE A 141 -14.43 5.06 -9.92
N SER A 142 -13.92 3.95 -9.39
CA SER A 142 -14.34 2.61 -9.77
C SER A 142 -15.78 2.33 -9.37
N HIS A 143 -16.22 2.78 -8.20
CA HIS A 143 -17.61 2.70 -7.74
C HIS A 143 -18.57 3.44 -8.69
N GLU A 144 -18.26 4.70 -9.02
CA GLU A 144 -19.09 5.50 -9.92
C GLU A 144 -19.09 4.96 -11.36
N ALA A 145 -17.96 4.44 -11.81
CA ALA A 145 -17.88 3.71 -13.07
C ALA A 145 -18.71 2.42 -13.03
N GLY A 146 -18.73 1.71 -11.90
CA GLY A 146 -19.57 0.54 -11.64
C GLY A 146 -21.06 0.86 -11.77
N HIS A 147 -21.52 2.00 -11.24
CA HIS A 147 -22.86 2.50 -11.51
C HIS A 147 -23.11 2.67 -13.00
N ASN A 148 -22.21 3.29 -13.75
CA ASN A 148 -22.39 3.42 -15.21
C ASN A 148 -22.53 2.06 -15.92
N MET A 149 -21.94 1.00 -15.38
CA MET A 149 -22.09 -0.40 -15.84
C MET A 149 -23.34 -1.11 -15.31
N GLY A 150 -24.19 -0.46 -14.50
CA GLY A 150 -25.47 -1.01 -14.04
C GLY A 150 -25.45 -1.62 -12.65
N LEU A 151 -24.36 -1.45 -11.90
CA LEU A 151 -24.26 -1.94 -10.53
C LEU A 151 -25.00 -1.03 -9.54
N SER A 152 -25.60 -1.64 -8.53
CA SER A 152 -26.18 -0.99 -7.35
C SER A 152 -25.20 -1.11 -6.18
N HIS A 153 -25.45 -0.38 -5.10
CA HIS A 153 -24.57 -0.47 -3.93
C HIS A 153 -24.56 -1.87 -3.32
N ASP A 154 -23.40 -2.23 -2.81
CA ASP A 154 -23.19 -3.37 -1.93
C ASP A 154 -23.29 -2.90 -0.47
N GLY A 155 -24.45 -3.14 0.13
CA GLY A 155 -24.73 -2.80 1.52
C GLY A 155 -24.99 -4.02 2.40
N ASP A 156 -25.21 -3.77 3.68
CA ASP A 156 -25.66 -4.78 4.64
C ASP A 156 -27.07 -4.48 5.19
N THR A 157 -27.58 -5.33 6.07
CA THR A 157 -28.89 -5.14 6.72
C THR A 157 -29.08 -3.79 7.45
N THR A 158 -27.99 -3.08 7.75
CA THR A 158 -27.95 -1.84 8.52
C THR A 158 -27.34 -0.65 7.77
N ARG A 159 -26.61 -0.88 6.67
CA ARG A 159 -25.86 0.15 5.93
C ARG A 159 -26.11 0.03 4.44
N ALA A 160 -26.24 1.19 3.78
CA ALA A 160 -26.31 1.26 2.32
C ALA A 160 -24.98 0.89 1.65
N TYR A 161 -23.85 1.07 2.35
CA TYR A 161 -22.50 0.76 1.86
C TYR A 161 -21.80 -0.12 2.88
N TYR A 162 -21.39 -1.31 2.45
CA TYR A 162 -20.64 -2.23 3.27
C TYR A 162 -19.17 -1.80 3.31
N PRO A 163 -18.57 -1.56 4.50
CA PRO A 163 -17.21 -1.06 4.60
C PRO A 163 -16.14 -2.15 4.38
N GLY A 164 -16.54 -3.41 4.26
CA GLY A 164 -15.64 -4.56 4.26
C GLY A 164 -15.45 -5.19 5.65
N LEU A 165 -14.72 -6.30 5.69
CA LEU A 165 -14.35 -7.03 6.90
C LEU A 165 -12.91 -7.53 6.80
N GLY A 166 -12.15 -7.37 7.89
CA GLY A 166 -10.74 -7.74 7.92
C GLY A 166 -9.93 -6.86 6.97
N TYR A 167 -9.41 -7.45 5.90
CA TYR A 167 -8.62 -6.76 4.88
C TYR A 167 -9.32 -6.71 3.51
N TRP A 168 -10.58 -7.15 3.43
CA TRP A 168 -11.36 -7.24 2.19
C TRP A 168 -12.62 -6.36 2.21
N GLY A 169 -12.99 -5.76 1.09
CA GLY A 169 -14.32 -5.17 0.90
C GLY A 169 -14.76 -5.04 -0.57
N PRO A 170 -16.07 -4.90 -0.84
CA PRO A 170 -16.60 -4.78 -2.19
C PRO A 170 -16.47 -3.34 -2.72
N ILE A 171 -16.09 -3.18 -4.00
CA ILE A 171 -15.95 -1.88 -4.67
C ILE A 171 -17.28 -1.09 -4.64
N MET A 172 -18.40 -1.77 -4.87
CA MET A 172 -19.74 -1.16 -4.79
C MET A 172 -20.21 -0.86 -3.36
N GLY A 173 -19.39 -1.16 -2.34
CA GLY A 173 -19.59 -0.75 -0.96
C GLY A 173 -18.85 0.55 -0.65
N ALA A 174 -18.12 0.57 0.46
CA ALA A 174 -17.24 1.70 0.82
C ALA A 174 -15.92 1.18 1.44
N PRO A 175 -15.10 0.44 0.66
CA PRO A 175 -13.99 -0.33 1.20
C PRO A 175 -12.72 0.52 1.40
N TYR A 176 -12.85 1.82 1.71
CA TYR A 176 -11.77 2.83 1.77
C TYR A 176 -10.62 2.54 2.74
N ARG A 177 -10.70 1.45 3.52
CA ARG A 177 -9.69 1.02 4.51
C ARG A 177 -9.22 -0.41 4.27
N MET A 178 -9.71 -1.04 3.21
CA MET A 178 -9.46 -2.43 2.89
C MET A 178 -8.28 -2.49 1.92
N LYS A 179 -7.45 -3.51 2.09
CA LYS A 179 -6.31 -3.69 1.19
C LYS A 179 -6.72 -4.45 -0.06
N ILE A 180 -7.65 -5.38 0.07
CA ILE A 180 -8.26 -6.13 -1.02
C ILE A 180 -9.62 -5.49 -1.31
N THR A 181 -9.75 -4.90 -2.49
CA THR A 181 -11.01 -4.36 -2.99
C THR A 181 -11.40 -5.11 -4.26
N GLN A 182 -12.65 -5.55 -4.35
CA GLN A 182 -13.08 -6.45 -5.43
C GLN A 182 -14.50 -6.15 -5.88
N TRP A 183 -14.77 -6.46 -7.15
CA TRP A 183 -16.14 -6.70 -7.61
C TRP A 183 -16.72 -7.92 -6.89
N SER A 184 -18.02 -7.87 -6.59
CA SER A 184 -18.66 -8.75 -5.63
C SER A 184 -19.86 -9.48 -6.23
N LYS A 185 -20.34 -10.48 -5.51
CA LYS A 185 -21.66 -11.09 -5.76
C LYS A 185 -22.50 -11.24 -4.50
N GLY A 186 -22.23 -10.39 -3.51
CA GLY A 186 -22.95 -10.36 -2.24
C GLY A 186 -22.69 -11.60 -1.37
N GLU A 187 -21.48 -12.17 -1.39
CA GLU A 187 -21.14 -13.36 -0.59
C GLU A 187 -20.97 -13.07 0.90
N TYR A 188 -21.03 -11.81 1.30
CA TYR A 188 -20.77 -11.40 2.68
C TYR A 188 -21.99 -11.46 3.61
N PRO A 189 -21.78 -11.73 4.92
CA PRO A 189 -22.85 -11.82 5.89
C PRO A 189 -23.72 -10.57 5.88
N GLY A 190 -25.02 -10.78 5.70
CA GLY A 190 -26.00 -9.70 5.71
C GLY A 190 -26.01 -8.83 4.46
N ALA A 191 -25.31 -9.21 3.38
CA ALA A 191 -25.39 -8.55 2.08
C ALA A 191 -26.86 -8.34 1.69
N ASN A 192 -27.22 -7.09 1.38
CA ASN A 192 -28.58 -6.74 0.95
C ASN A 192 -28.73 -6.66 -0.58
N ASN A 193 -27.61 -6.84 -1.30
CA ASN A 193 -27.52 -6.92 -2.75
C ASN A 193 -26.81 -8.22 -3.14
N GLN A 194 -27.31 -8.92 -4.17
CA GLN A 194 -26.74 -10.18 -4.70
C GLN A 194 -26.49 -10.08 -6.22
N GLN A 195 -26.26 -8.87 -6.73
CA GLN A 195 -25.85 -8.67 -8.11
C GLN A 195 -24.53 -9.40 -8.38
N ASP A 196 -24.46 -10.16 -9.47
CA ASP A 196 -23.19 -10.72 -9.97
C ASP A 196 -22.47 -9.62 -10.75
N ASP A 197 -21.63 -8.84 -10.05
CA ASP A 197 -20.96 -7.67 -10.62
C ASP A 197 -20.16 -8.02 -11.87
N LEU A 198 -19.40 -9.12 -11.84
CA LEU A 198 -18.57 -9.54 -12.95
C LEU A 198 -19.41 -9.88 -14.17
N ALA A 199 -20.54 -10.58 -13.99
CA ALA A 199 -21.47 -10.89 -15.07
C ALA A 199 -22.14 -9.64 -15.64
N ILE A 200 -22.57 -8.70 -14.78
CA ILE A 200 -23.20 -7.45 -15.21
C ILE A 200 -22.22 -6.61 -16.02
N ILE A 201 -21.00 -6.40 -15.53
CA ILE A 201 -19.97 -5.66 -16.27
C ILE A 201 -19.63 -6.41 -17.57
N SER A 202 -19.47 -7.74 -17.55
CA SER A 202 -19.22 -8.55 -18.75
C SER A 202 -20.37 -8.55 -19.77
N ALA A 203 -21.59 -8.19 -19.40
CA ALA A 203 -22.70 -8.02 -20.33
C ALA A 203 -22.59 -6.72 -21.15
N ILE A 204 -21.80 -5.75 -20.68
CA ILE A 204 -21.61 -4.44 -21.29
C ILE A 204 -20.23 -4.34 -21.95
N LEU A 205 -19.19 -4.73 -21.21
CA LEU A 205 -17.81 -4.68 -21.66
C LEU A 205 -17.39 -6.06 -22.18
N PRO A 206 -16.87 -6.17 -23.41
CA PRO A 206 -16.23 -7.40 -23.87
C PRO A 206 -15.07 -7.76 -22.94
N LYS A 207 -14.83 -9.05 -22.69
CA LYS A 207 -13.67 -9.49 -21.91
C LYS A 207 -12.37 -9.07 -22.58
N ALA A 208 -11.35 -8.79 -21.78
CA ALA A 208 -10.00 -8.55 -22.28
C ALA A 208 -9.49 -9.78 -23.06
N PRO A 209 -8.71 -9.59 -24.14
CA PRO A 209 -7.96 -10.69 -24.71
C PRO A 209 -7.04 -11.29 -23.65
N VAL A 210 -7.18 -12.58 -23.38
CA VAL A 210 -6.30 -13.29 -22.44
C VAL A 210 -5.02 -13.64 -23.19
N PRO A 211 -3.82 -13.26 -22.70
CA PRO A 211 -2.58 -13.72 -23.30
C PRO A 211 -2.54 -15.26 -23.25
N THR A 212 -2.47 -15.93 -24.39
CA THR A 212 -2.42 -17.41 -24.49
C THR A 212 -1.07 -18.01 -24.07
N SER A 213 -0.29 -17.28 -23.28
CA SER A 213 1.11 -17.60 -23.03
C SER A 213 1.22 -18.66 -21.93
N VAL A 214 1.15 -19.94 -22.32
CA VAL A 214 1.91 -20.97 -21.60
C VAL A 214 3.38 -20.58 -21.77
N VAL A 215 3.93 -19.90 -20.78
CA VAL A 215 5.36 -19.60 -20.76
C VAL A 215 6.07 -20.89 -20.40
N THR A 216 6.54 -21.60 -21.43
CA THR A 216 7.49 -22.70 -21.26
C THR A 216 8.88 -22.09 -21.14
N SER A 217 9.37 -21.93 -19.92
CA SER A 217 10.72 -21.43 -19.64
C SER A 217 11.62 -22.55 -19.14
N THR A 218 12.72 -22.78 -19.87
CA THR A 218 13.81 -23.64 -19.42
C THR A 218 14.74 -22.81 -18.53
N TYR A 219 14.69 -22.99 -17.22
CA TYR A 219 15.43 -22.15 -16.28
C TYR A 219 16.86 -22.66 -16.10
N SER A 220 17.83 -21.96 -16.70
CA SER A 220 19.25 -22.36 -16.65
C SER A 220 20.13 -21.50 -15.73
N ALA A 221 19.79 -20.22 -15.47
CA ALA A 221 20.60 -19.37 -14.58
C ALA A 221 20.00 -18.01 -14.14
N SER A 222 18.90 -17.50 -14.70
CA SER A 222 18.38 -16.14 -14.42
C SER A 222 16.95 -16.14 -13.87
N CYS A 223 16.51 -15.01 -13.30
CA CYS A 223 15.11 -14.79 -12.99
C CYS A 223 14.31 -14.55 -14.28
N THR A 224 13.11 -15.12 -14.37
CA THR A 224 12.12 -14.76 -15.37
C THR A 224 10.89 -14.23 -14.65
N GLU A 225 10.41 -13.08 -15.09
CA GLU A 225 9.16 -12.48 -14.62
C GLU A 225 8.18 -12.38 -15.78
N VAL A 226 6.95 -12.76 -15.53
CA VAL A 226 5.86 -12.73 -16.52
C VAL A 226 4.68 -12.04 -15.88
N GLN A 227 4.13 -11.04 -16.58
CA GLN A 227 2.85 -10.44 -16.23
C GLN A 227 1.71 -11.25 -16.87
N GLN A 228 0.67 -11.47 -16.08
CA GLN A 228 -0.46 -12.33 -16.38
C GLN A 228 -1.74 -11.70 -15.85
N VAL A 229 -2.89 -12.20 -16.30
CA VAL A 229 -4.21 -11.69 -15.91
C VAL A 229 -5.08 -12.87 -15.51
N PHE A 230 -5.81 -12.76 -14.39
CA PHE A 230 -6.97 -13.60 -14.09
C PHE A 230 -8.19 -13.01 -14.81
N PRO A 231 -8.66 -13.62 -15.91
CA PRO A 231 -9.88 -13.16 -16.54
C PRO A 231 -11.10 -13.56 -15.71
N VAL A 232 -12.22 -12.89 -15.99
CA VAL A 232 -13.51 -13.20 -15.37
C VAL A 232 -13.87 -14.68 -15.55
N ASN A 233 -14.18 -15.34 -14.42
CA ASN A 233 -14.53 -16.76 -14.28
C ASN A 233 -13.36 -17.76 -14.43
N THR A 234 -12.11 -17.31 -14.36
CA THR A 234 -10.95 -18.21 -14.28
C THR A 234 -10.41 -18.27 -12.86
N THR A 235 -10.31 -19.48 -12.32
CA THR A 235 -9.84 -19.71 -10.95
C THR A 235 -8.35 -20.02 -10.86
N SER A 236 -7.70 -20.41 -11.96
CA SER A 236 -6.27 -20.74 -11.96
C SER A 236 -5.62 -20.58 -13.33
N VAL A 237 -4.32 -20.23 -13.34
CA VAL A 237 -3.45 -20.28 -14.52
C VAL A 237 -2.22 -21.13 -14.21
N SER A 238 -1.74 -21.89 -15.18
CA SER A 238 -0.62 -22.82 -15.03
C SER A 238 0.56 -22.45 -15.92
N TYR A 239 1.78 -22.59 -15.38
CA TYR A 239 3.05 -22.33 -16.04
C TYR A 239 3.96 -23.53 -15.87
N THR A 240 4.65 -23.92 -16.92
CA THR A 240 5.58 -25.05 -16.85
C THR A 240 6.99 -24.51 -16.70
N ILE A 241 7.65 -24.95 -15.64
CA ILE A 241 9.05 -24.63 -15.36
C ILE A 241 9.87 -25.92 -15.44
N THR A 242 10.94 -25.90 -16.23
CA THR A 242 11.93 -26.98 -16.22
C THR A 242 13.12 -26.52 -15.40
N SER A 243 13.33 -27.15 -14.24
CA SER A 243 14.47 -26.82 -13.37
C SER A 243 15.74 -27.45 -13.91
N ILE A 244 16.74 -26.64 -14.29
CA ILE A 244 18.08 -27.14 -14.61
C ILE A 244 19.03 -27.00 -13.39
N LYS A 245 18.65 -26.21 -12.37
CA LYS A 245 19.43 -25.96 -11.13
C LYS A 245 18.52 -25.78 -9.91
N ASN A 246 18.99 -26.22 -8.75
CA ASN A 246 18.28 -26.13 -7.47
C ASN A 246 19.02 -25.21 -6.46
N PRO A 247 18.31 -24.60 -5.49
CA PRO A 247 16.85 -24.59 -5.34
C PRO A 247 16.17 -23.65 -6.35
N VAL A 248 14.86 -23.78 -6.55
CA VAL A 248 14.03 -22.84 -7.34
C VAL A 248 13.19 -22.01 -6.38
N TYR A 249 13.15 -20.70 -6.61
CA TYR A 249 12.29 -19.74 -5.93
C TYR A 249 11.21 -19.26 -6.90
N VAL A 250 9.94 -19.36 -6.52
CA VAL A 250 8.81 -18.86 -7.28
C VAL A 250 8.02 -17.90 -6.41
N ARG A 251 7.64 -16.74 -6.94
CA ARG A 251 6.76 -15.76 -6.31
C ARG A 251 5.66 -15.37 -7.27
N ALA A 252 4.42 -15.38 -6.81
CA ALA A 252 3.31 -14.72 -7.50
C ALA A 252 2.84 -13.53 -6.67
N TYR A 253 2.59 -12.38 -7.29
CA TYR A 253 2.21 -11.16 -6.57
C TYR A 253 1.40 -10.19 -7.43
N SER A 254 0.52 -9.43 -6.79
CA SER A 254 -0.12 -8.26 -7.43
C SER A 254 0.92 -7.17 -7.75
N PRO A 255 0.89 -6.54 -8.94
CA PRO A 255 1.76 -5.39 -9.25
C PRO A 255 1.42 -4.15 -8.41
N GLU A 256 0.24 -4.11 -7.81
CA GLU A 256 -0.22 -3.08 -6.89
C GLU A 256 0.49 -3.21 -5.52
N ASN A 257 1.04 -2.11 -5.00
CA ASN A 257 1.99 -2.08 -3.88
C ASN A 257 1.35 -2.41 -2.52
N GLY A 258 0.96 -3.67 -2.30
CA GLY A 258 0.41 -4.12 -1.01
C GLY A 258 -1.09 -3.85 -0.83
N GLU A 259 -1.78 -3.54 -1.93
CA GLU A 259 -3.24 -3.43 -2.07
C GLU A 259 -3.59 -3.93 -3.48
N GLY A 260 -4.85 -4.28 -3.76
CA GLY A 260 -5.31 -4.66 -5.10
C GLY A 260 -6.33 -5.78 -5.11
N ASN A 261 -6.66 -6.27 -6.31
CA ASN A 261 -7.88 -7.08 -6.48
C ASN A 261 -7.60 -8.57 -6.38
N VAL A 262 -6.45 -8.99 -6.92
CA VAL A 262 -6.06 -10.39 -6.94
C VAL A 262 -5.56 -10.83 -5.57
N ASP A 263 -6.19 -11.89 -5.05
CA ASP A 263 -5.66 -12.68 -3.96
C ASP A 263 -5.19 -14.02 -4.52
N LEU A 264 -4.00 -14.48 -4.11
CA LEU A 264 -3.24 -15.48 -4.86
C LEU A 264 -2.85 -16.67 -3.98
N SER A 265 -3.12 -17.88 -4.47
CA SER A 265 -2.51 -19.11 -3.97
C SER A 265 -1.51 -19.66 -4.99
N LEU A 266 -0.43 -20.27 -4.50
CA LEU A 266 0.62 -20.86 -5.32
C LEU A 266 0.75 -22.35 -5.04
N TYR A 267 0.75 -23.18 -6.08
CA TYR A 267 0.97 -24.63 -5.99
C TYR A 267 2.08 -25.04 -6.95
N ILE A 268 2.97 -25.92 -6.48
CA ILE A 268 4.03 -26.51 -7.29
C ILE A 268 3.75 -28.00 -7.39
N SER A 269 3.54 -28.48 -8.61
CA SER A 269 3.43 -29.91 -8.93
C SER A 269 4.64 -30.34 -9.75
N CYS A 270 5.29 -31.45 -9.41
CA CYS A 270 6.40 -32.00 -10.19
C CYS A 270 6.14 -33.47 -10.45
N ALA A 271 6.46 -33.95 -11.65
CA ALA A 271 6.21 -35.35 -12.06
C ALA A 271 4.75 -35.84 -11.80
N GLY A 272 3.78 -34.93 -11.82
CA GLY A 272 2.35 -35.23 -11.61
C GLY A 272 1.88 -35.21 -10.15
N GLY A 273 2.76 -34.96 -9.17
CA GLY A 273 2.40 -34.88 -7.75
C GLY A 273 2.60 -33.48 -7.17
N LEU A 274 1.71 -33.05 -6.28
CA LEU A 274 1.86 -31.81 -5.52
C LEU A 274 3.10 -31.89 -4.62
N VAL A 275 4.03 -30.96 -4.81
CA VAL A 275 5.28 -30.86 -4.05
C VAL A 275 5.14 -29.86 -2.90
N LYS A 276 4.55 -28.68 -3.18
CA LYS A 276 4.43 -27.62 -2.19
C LYS A 276 3.31 -26.66 -2.56
N SER A 277 2.70 -26.04 -1.56
CA SER A 277 1.73 -24.97 -1.73
C SER A 277 2.02 -23.81 -0.78
N SER A 278 1.50 -22.64 -1.12
CA SER A 278 1.44 -21.43 -0.29
C SER A 278 0.07 -20.81 -0.49
N SER A 279 -0.61 -20.55 0.61
CA SER A 279 -1.90 -19.84 0.63
C SER A 279 -1.68 -18.39 1.06
N PRO A 280 -2.57 -17.48 0.67
CA PRO A 280 -2.53 -16.10 1.15
C PRO A 280 -2.88 -16.04 2.64
N ASN A 281 -2.28 -15.07 3.32
CA ASN A 281 -2.42 -14.81 4.76
C ASN A 281 -2.67 -13.32 5.03
N GLY A 282 -3.50 -12.68 4.21
CA GLY A 282 -3.70 -11.22 4.21
C GLY A 282 -2.60 -10.44 3.49
N PHE A 283 -1.83 -11.12 2.62
CA PHE A 283 -0.78 -10.54 1.79
C PHE A 283 -1.01 -10.91 0.31
N PHE A 284 -0.74 -9.95 -0.57
CA PHE A 284 -0.94 -10.00 -2.03
C PHE A 284 0.13 -10.81 -2.76
N ASP A 285 1.05 -11.43 -2.02
CA ASP A 285 2.16 -12.19 -2.55
C ASP A 285 2.32 -13.54 -1.86
N VAL A 286 2.56 -14.54 -2.69
CA VAL A 286 2.84 -15.91 -2.25
C VAL A 286 4.13 -16.37 -2.88
N ALA A 287 4.97 -17.03 -2.08
CA ALA A 287 6.28 -17.47 -2.53
C ALA A 287 6.63 -18.86 -2.03
N ILE A 288 7.27 -19.65 -2.89
CA ILE A 288 7.71 -21.01 -2.61
C ILE A 288 9.16 -21.17 -3.06
N THR A 289 10.00 -21.64 -2.13
CA THR A 289 11.30 -22.25 -2.46
C THR A 289 11.20 -23.77 -2.39
N PHE A 290 11.69 -24.47 -3.42
CA PHE A 290 11.68 -25.93 -3.52
C PHE A 290 12.86 -26.46 -4.37
N SER A 291 13.16 -27.76 -4.30
CA SER A 291 14.31 -28.39 -4.98
C SER A 291 13.87 -29.66 -5.73
N PRO A 292 13.34 -29.57 -6.96
CA PRO A 292 12.71 -30.69 -7.64
C PRO A 292 13.67 -31.76 -8.19
N GLY A 293 14.98 -31.55 -8.13
CA GLY A 293 15.97 -32.37 -8.85
C GLY A 293 16.34 -31.75 -10.21
N ALA A 294 17.52 -32.07 -10.72
CA ALA A 294 17.98 -31.52 -12.00
C ALA A 294 17.16 -32.11 -13.16
N ASN A 295 16.78 -31.26 -14.12
CA ASN A 295 15.97 -31.58 -15.29
C ASN A 295 14.55 -32.09 -14.99
N VAL A 296 14.03 -31.82 -13.79
CA VAL A 296 12.64 -32.13 -13.45
C VAL A 296 11.73 -31.00 -13.92
N VAL A 297 10.69 -31.39 -14.65
CA VAL A 297 9.62 -30.50 -15.10
C VAL A 297 8.58 -30.38 -13.98
N CYS A 298 8.29 -29.15 -13.61
CA CYS A 298 7.27 -28.81 -12.63
C CYS A 298 6.25 -27.85 -13.24
N THR A 299 5.01 -27.98 -12.83
CA THR A 299 3.93 -27.04 -13.09
C THR A 299 3.77 -26.13 -11.89
N VAL A 300 3.93 -24.82 -12.13
CA VAL A 300 3.55 -23.74 -11.22
C VAL A 300 2.10 -23.40 -11.52
N ILE A 301 1.23 -23.59 -10.54
CA ILE A 301 -0.18 -23.25 -10.65
C ILE A 301 -0.41 -22.04 -9.74
N VAL A 302 -0.82 -20.93 -10.34
CA VAL A 302 -1.31 -19.77 -9.59
C VAL A 302 -2.82 -19.83 -9.61
N SER A 303 -3.45 -19.79 -8.45
CA SER A 303 -4.90 -19.82 -8.29
C SER A 303 -5.36 -18.50 -7.69
N ALA A 304 -6.48 -17.99 -8.19
CA ALA A 304 -7.28 -17.02 -7.45
C ALA A 304 -7.67 -17.64 -6.10
N ALA A 305 -7.63 -16.84 -5.05
CA ALA A 305 -7.86 -17.26 -3.69
C ALA A 305 -8.99 -16.47 -3.04
N GLY A 306 -9.47 -16.99 -1.92
CA GLY A 306 -10.24 -16.25 -0.94
C GLY A 306 -9.84 -16.72 0.44
N ASP A 307 -10.34 -16.06 1.47
CA ASP A 307 -10.07 -16.45 2.85
C ASP A 307 -11.38 -16.87 3.49
N SER A 308 -11.66 -18.16 3.71
CA SER A 308 -12.93 -18.59 4.32
C SER A 308 -13.24 -18.03 5.72
N SER A 309 -12.26 -17.43 6.41
CA SER A 309 -12.47 -16.72 7.67
C SER A 309 -12.98 -15.28 7.49
N ILE A 310 -12.88 -14.76 6.26
CA ILE A 310 -13.38 -13.48 5.78
C ILE A 310 -14.38 -13.75 4.65
N PRO A 311 -15.42 -12.96 4.44
CA PRO A 311 -16.52 -13.44 3.62
C PRO A 311 -16.35 -13.10 2.14
N TYR A 312 -15.26 -13.56 1.54
CA TYR A 312 -15.04 -13.49 0.09
C TYR A 312 -14.43 -14.78 -0.44
N SER A 313 -14.85 -15.15 -1.65
CA SER A 313 -14.30 -16.28 -2.38
C SER A 313 -13.28 -15.82 -3.43
N SER A 314 -12.75 -16.78 -4.20
CA SER A 314 -11.93 -16.49 -5.38
C SER A 314 -12.67 -15.76 -6.51
N TYR A 315 -13.97 -15.50 -6.36
CA TYR A 315 -14.80 -14.83 -7.36
C TYR A 315 -14.23 -13.45 -7.75
N GLY A 316 -13.93 -12.60 -6.77
CA GLY A 316 -13.49 -11.22 -7.00
C GLY A 316 -12.01 -11.08 -7.34
N SER A 317 -11.22 -12.17 -7.22
CA SER A 317 -9.78 -12.19 -7.51
C SER A 317 -9.49 -12.30 -9.01
N VAL A 318 -9.88 -11.25 -9.72
CA VAL A 318 -9.62 -11.03 -11.14
C VAL A 318 -8.68 -9.84 -11.30
N GLY A 319 -7.90 -9.83 -12.37
CA GLY A 319 -6.97 -8.72 -12.66
C GLY A 319 -5.52 -9.14 -12.90
N ASN A 320 -4.61 -8.19 -12.94
CA ASN A 320 -3.21 -8.43 -13.23
C ASN A 320 -2.47 -9.05 -12.04
N PHE A 321 -1.57 -9.96 -12.34
CA PHE A 321 -0.57 -10.45 -11.40
C PHE A 321 0.74 -10.72 -12.12
N LYS A 322 1.81 -10.84 -11.34
CA LYS A 322 3.14 -11.18 -11.83
C LYS A 322 3.60 -12.48 -11.24
N ILE A 323 4.29 -13.28 -12.05
CA ILE A 323 4.95 -14.51 -11.62
C ILE A 323 6.42 -14.35 -11.88
N ARG A 324 7.22 -14.53 -10.84
CA ARG A 324 8.67 -14.50 -10.90
C ARG A 324 9.21 -15.84 -10.47
N ALA A 325 10.03 -16.47 -11.31
CA ALA A 325 10.76 -17.67 -10.96
C ALA A 325 12.26 -17.45 -11.14
N CYS A 326 13.04 -17.87 -10.15
CA CYS A 326 14.48 -17.65 -10.05
C CYS A 326 15.18 -18.92 -9.54
N ASN A 327 16.46 -19.08 -9.85
CA ASN A 327 17.32 -19.99 -9.10
C ASN A 327 17.57 -19.37 -7.71
N ALA A 328 17.34 -20.10 -6.63
CA ALA A 328 17.36 -19.61 -5.25
C ALA A 328 18.77 -19.29 -4.73
N THR A 329 19.84 -19.59 -5.49
CA THR A 329 21.17 -18.98 -5.24
C THR A 329 21.20 -17.48 -5.58
N PHE A 330 20.16 -16.93 -6.20
CA PHE A 330 19.91 -15.49 -6.38
C PHE A 330 19.11 -14.88 -5.20
N THR A 331 19.35 -15.34 -3.98
CA THR A 331 18.98 -14.55 -2.78
C THR A 331 19.79 -13.25 -2.66
N THR A 332 20.80 -13.05 -3.51
CA THR A 332 21.29 -11.71 -3.86
C THR A 332 20.41 -11.11 -4.97
N LEU A 333 19.54 -10.17 -4.59
CA LEU A 333 18.88 -9.27 -5.52
C LEU A 333 19.91 -8.73 -6.52
N GLN A 334 19.76 -9.10 -7.80
CA GLN A 334 20.41 -8.37 -8.88
C GLN A 334 19.90 -6.93 -8.80
N THR A 335 20.82 -6.00 -8.52
CA THR A 335 20.59 -4.56 -8.53
C THR A 335 19.86 -4.15 -9.79
N ALA A 336 18.96 -3.16 -9.67
CA ALA A 336 18.39 -2.45 -10.79
C ALA A 336 19.47 -2.04 -11.83
N PRO A 337 19.10 -1.82 -13.11
CA PRO A 337 20.04 -1.38 -14.14
C PRO A 337 20.91 -0.23 -13.65
N ALA A 338 22.18 -0.21 -14.07
CA ALA A 338 23.12 0.85 -13.72
C ALA A 338 22.47 2.23 -13.97
N LYS A 339 22.52 3.04 -12.92
CA LYS A 339 22.14 4.46 -12.87
C LYS A 339 22.48 5.17 -14.20
N PRO A 340 21.53 5.88 -14.85
CA PRO A 340 21.86 6.82 -15.92
C PRO A 340 22.94 7.80 -15.43
N PRO A 341 23.89 8.26 -16.28
CA PRO A 341 24.97 9.15 -15.86
C PRO A 341 24.42 10.26 -14.97
N ALA A 342 25.04 10.45 -13.81
CA ALA A 342 24.62 11.45 -12.85
C ALA A 342 24.55 12.82 -13.57
N VAL A 343 23.38 13.46 -13.53
CA VAL A 343 23.30 14.91 -13.75
C VAL A 343 24.26 15.54 -12.73
N PRO A 344 25.19 16.44 -13.12
CA PRO A 344 26.12 17.05 -12.20
C PRO A 344 25.35 17.78 -11.09
N GLN A 345 25.33 17.19 -9.89
CA GLN A 345 24.84 17.86 -8.70
C GLN A 345 26.01 18.68 -8.13
N THR A 346 25.78 19.97 -7.98
CA THR A 346 26.65 20.88 -7.23
C THR A 346 26.78 20.38 -5.79
N ASN A 347 28.02 20.17 -5.34
CA ASN A 347 28.36 19.65 -4.01
C ASN A 347 27.63 20.38 -2.86
N PRO A 348 27.12 19.68 -1.84
CA PRO A 348 26.81 20.30 -0.55
C PRO A 348 28.09 20.55 0.27
N PRO A 349 28.10 21.55 1.17
CA PRO A 349 29.28 21.99 1.91
C PRO A 349 29.72 20.99 3.00
N PRO A 350 30.97 21.07 3.51
CA PRO A 350 31.52 20.10 4.45
C PRO A 350 30.94 20.21 5.87
N SER A 351 30.87 19.05 6.52
CA SER A 351 30.21 18.74 7.80
C SER A 351 30.80 19.44 9.04
N PRO A 352 29.96 19.87 10.01
CA PRO A 352 30.35 20.05 11.40
C PRO A 352 29.70 19.02 12.36
N ALA A 353 30.49 18.55 13.35
CA ALA A 353 30.16 17.87 14.62
C ALA A 353 28.96 16.89 14.66
N VAL A 354 29.24 15.59 14.86
CA VAL A 354 28.24 14.49 14.83
C VAL A 354 27.22 14.61 15.97
N ALA A 355 26.05 15.17 15.68
CA ALA A 355 24.87 15.03 16.53
C ALA A 355 24.35 13.58 16.46
N SER A 356 23.84 13.04 17.58
CA SER A 356 23.16 11.73 17.61
C SER A 356 21.95 11.76 16.67
N GLN A 357 22.03 11.06 15.54
CA GLN A 357 21.02 11.13 14.49
C GLN A 357 20.86 9.81 13.73
N CYS A 358 19.67 9.60 13.20
CA CYS A 358 19.40 8.53 12.24
C CYS A 358 18.84 9.10 10.93
N CYS A 359 19.28 8.51 9.82
CA CYS A 359 18.86 8.78 8.45
C CYS A 359 18.00 7.63 7.93
N LEU A 360 16.80 7.95 7.42
CA LEU A 360 15.82 7.04 6.82
C LEU A 360 15.92 7.15 5.31
N TYR A 361 16.22 6.05 4.62
CA TYR A 361 16.42 6.02 3.18
C TYR A 361 15.23 5.38 2.47
N THR A 362 14.75 6.06 1.42
CA THR A 362 13.68 5.62 0.54
C THR A 362 14.14 5.60 -0.91
N ASN A 363 13.34 5.00 -1.79
CA ASN A 363 13.62 4.99 -3.22
C ASN A 363 13.56 6.39 -3.87
N ILE A 364 13.05 7.40 -3.14
CA ILE A 364 12.83 8.76 -3.62
C ILE A 364 13.67 9.81 -2.88
N GLY A 365 14.44 9.43 -1.86
CA GLY A 365 15.26 10.36 -1.08
C GLY A 365 15.65 9.83 0.30
N TYR A 366 16.21 10.68 1.16
CA TYR A 366 16.52 10.34 2.54
C TYR A 366 16.17 11.47 3.50
N LEU A 367 15.83 11.13 4.74
CA LEU A 367 15.49 12.07 5.82
C LEU A 367 16.37 11.80 7.05
N CYS A 368 17.09 12.81 7.54
CA CYS A 368 18.00 12.70 8.70
C CYS A 368 17.60 13.64 9.84
N GLY A 369 17.73 13.20 11.10
CA GLY A 369 17.32 14.00 12.27
C GLY A 369 17.21 13.21 13.59
N GLY A 370 16.75 13.89 14.65
CA GLY A 370 16.37 13.36 15.98
C GLY A 370 15.42 14.32 16.72
N PRO A 371 14.78 13.99 17.87
CA PRO A 371 14.63 12.70 18.56
C PRO A 371 13.20 12.12 18.34
N GLY A 372 12.95 11.61 17.12
CA GLY A 372 11.71 10.90 16.75
C GLY A 372 10.96 11.55 15.59
N TYR A 373 10.38 10.72 14.71
CA TYR A 373 9.45 11.14 13.66
C TYR A 373 8.08 10.56 14.01
N ALA A 374 7.14 11.41 14.40
CA ALA A 374 5.76 10.97 14.56
C ALA A 374 5.18 10.57 13.19
N SER A 375 4.07 9.82 13.17
CA SER A 375 3.40 9.43 11.90
C SER A 375 3.07 10.63 11.02
N THR A 376 2.81 11.79 11.63
CA THR A 376 2.58 13.06 10.92
C THR A 376 3.82 13.63 10.24
N ASP A 377 5.03 13.34 10.72
CA ASP A 377 6.28 13.85 10.15
C ASP A 377 6.74 12.98 8.97
N LEU A 378 6.50 11.67 9.05
CA LEU A 378 6.72 10.73 7.95
C LEU A 378 5.71 10.95 6.81
N ALA A 379 4.44 11.15 7.15
CA ALA A 379 3.39 11.47 6.18
C ALA A 379 3.62 12.84 5.51
N LYS A 380 4.06 13.87 6.26
CA LYS A 380 4.41 15.19 5.69
C LYS A 380 5.66 15.17 4.81
N SER A 381 6.58 14.23 5.05
CA SER A 381 7.77 14.05 4.21
C SER A 381 7.53 13.08 3.04
N GLY A 382 6.35 12.43 2.99
CA GLY A 382 5.96 11.51 1.91
C GLY A 382 6.80 10.24 1.84
N ILE A 383 7.39 9.82 2.96
CA ILE A 383 8.30 8.65 3.03
C ILE A 383 7.74 7.49 3.85
N ASP A 384 6.51 7.61 4.35
CA ASP A 384 5.80 6.54 5.04
C ASP A 384 5.71 5.30 4.14
N ASN A 385 5.99 4.13 4.72
CA ASN A 385 6.05 2.86 3.98
C ASN A 385 7.03 2.81 2.79
N LEU A 386 7.93 3.79 2.64
CA LEU A 386 8.95 3.81 1.58
C LEU A 386 10.37 3.58 2.12
N ILE A 387 10.54 3.45 3.44
CA ILE A 387 11.83 3.25 4.09
C ILE A 387 12.33 1.83 3.82
N TYR A 388 13.50 1.74 3.16
CA TYR A 388 14.18 0.47 2.88
C TYR A 388 15.51 0.30 3.63
N LYS A 389 16.08 1.38 4.15
CA LYS A 389 17.37 1.38 4.88
C LYS A 389 17.37 2.47 5.96
N ILE A 390 18.02 2.20 7.10
CA ILE A 390 18.21 3.16 8.19
C ILE A 390 19.68 3.16 8.59
N GLN A 391 20.29 4.33 8.69
CA GLN A 391 21.68 4.51 9.15
C GLN A 391 21.70 5.44 10.36
N CYS A 392 22.37 5.05 11.44
CA CYS A 392 22.44 5.82 12.68
C CYS A 392 23.89 6.16 13.03
N SER A 393 24.09 7.28 13.74
CA SER A 393 25.41 7.74 14.19
C SER A 393 25.32 8.54 15.48
N GLY A 394 26.44 8.69 16.18
CA GLY A 394 26.53 9.49 17.41
C GLY A 394 25.84 8.85 18.62
N GLY A 395 25.82 7.52 18.72
CA GLY A 395 25.19 6.77 19.81
C GLY A 395 23.67 6.64 19.68
N ALA A 396 23.10 6.86 18.49
CA ALA A 396 21.67 6.75 18.24
C ALA A 396 21.27 5.35 17.74
N ARG A 397 20.01 4.98 17.97
CA ARG A 397 19.32 3.86 17.32
C ARG A 397 17.89 4.27 16.93
N ALA A 398 17.31 3.59 15.96
CA ALA A 398 15.93 3.80 15.53
C ALA A 398 15.07 2.56 15.80
N THR A 399 13.80 2.79 16.17
CA THR A 399 12.76 1.76 16.24
C THR A 399 11.63 2.12 15.28
N ILE A 400 11.35 1.25 14.33
CA ILE A 400 10.24 1.38 13.38
C ILE A 400 9.05 0.54 13.85
N TYR A 401 7.85 1.06 13.64
CA TYR A 401 6.58 0.46 14.05
C TYR A 401 5.63 0.32 12.86
N ASP A 402 4.87 -0.77 12.82
CA ASP A 402 3.87 -1.06 11.78
C ASP A 402 2.59 -0.22 11.90
N LEU A 403 2.27 0.27 13.10
CA LEU A 403 1.16 1.18 13.36
C LEU A 403 1.62 2.59 13.70
N THR A 404 0.69 3.54 13.61
CA THR A 404 0.90 4.93 14.04
C THR A 404 1.00 5.03 15.55
N GLY A 405 1.68 6.06 16.06
CA GLY A 405 1.79 6.31 17.50
C GLY A 405 2.77 5.41 18.26
N PHE A 406 3.75 4.81 17.59
CA PHE A 406 4.76 3.90 18.17
C PHE A 406 4.16 2.62 18.76
N LEU A 407 3.18 2.05 18.06
CA LEU A 407 2.43 0.86 18.49
C LEU A 407 2.61 -0.29 17.49
N GLY A 408 2.24 -1.50 17.92
CA GLY A 408 2.25 -2.71 17.08
C GLY A 408 3.63 -3.38 16.99
N THR A 409 3.86 -4.13 15.91
CA THR A 409 5.11 -4.85 15.69
C THR A 409 6.22 -3.87 15.38
N SER A 410 7.40 -4.06 15.99
CA SER A 410 8.52 -3.16 15.84
C SER A 410 9.82 -3.84 15.45
N TYR A 411 10.69 -3.11 14.76
CA TYR A 411 12.09 -3.48 14.53
C TYR A 411 13.00 -2.35 15.03
N THR A 412 13.99 -2.71 15.85
CA THR A 412 14.95 -1.76 16.43
C THR A 412 16.34 -2.01 15.85
N THR A 413 16.98 -0.96 15.34
CA THR A 413 18.37 -1.01 14.86
C THR A 413 19.35 -1.14 16.01
N TYR A 414 20.58 -1.54 15.69
CA TYR A 414 21.68 -1.41 16.64
C TYR A 414 22.06 0.06 16.84
N CYS A 415 22.80 0.33 17.92
CA CYS A 415 23.43 1.64 18.14
C CYS A 415 24.48 1.89 17.07
N ASP A 416 24.50 3.10 16.52
CA ASP A 416 25.43 3.46 15.44
C ASP A 416 25.35 2.51 14.24
N ASP A 417 24.12 2.08 13.89
CA ASP A 417 23.90 1.19 12.76
C ASP A 417 24.50 1.77 11.47
N PRO A 418 25.46 1.09 10.82
CA PRO A 418 26.16 1.62 9.66
C PRO A 418 25.30 1.70 8.39
N GLY A 419 24.03 1.29 8.44
CA GLY A 419 23.11 1.48 7.33
C GLY A 419 22.88 0.22 6.50
N ALA A 420 22.68 -0.93 7.14
CA ALA A 420 22.22 -2.12 6.43
C ALA A 420 20.80 -1.92 5.89
N SER A 421 20.45 -2.63 4.80
CA SER A 421 19.06 -2.64 4.34
C SER A 421 18.18 -3.29 5.41
N LEU A 422 17.00 -2.74 5.65
CA LEU A 422 16.06 -3.33 6.60
C LEU A 422 15.67 -4.73 6.15
N PRO A 423 15.36 -5.67 7.06
CA PRO A 423 14.78 -6.95 6.65
C PRO A 423 13.49 -6.70 5.84
N THR A 424 13.26 -7.48 4.78
CA THR A 424 12.18 -7.25 3.81
C THR A 424 10.78 -7.18 4.43
N VAL A 425 10.56 -7.88 5.54
CA VAL A 425 9.30 -7.82 6.31
C VAL A 425 9.05 -6.43 6.91
N TYR A 426 10.10 -5.67 7.25
CA TYR A 426 10.01 -4.32 7.82
C TYR A 426 10.23 -3.20 6.80
N GLN A 427 10.76 -3.53 5.63
CA GLN A 427 10.72 -2.62 4.48
C GLN A 427 9.23 -2.41 4.14
N LYS A 428 8.77 -1.16 4.15
CA LYS A 428 7.37 -0.78 3.88
C LYS A 428 6.35 -0.97 5.02
N MET A 429 6.81 -1.20 6.25
CA MET A 429 5.93 -1.20 7.43
C MET A 429 5.89 0.14 8.17
N ALA A 430 6.80 1.08 7.88
CA ALA A 430 7.05 2.20 8.78
C ALA A 430 5.91 3.25 8.79
N SER A 431 4.93 3.03 9.66
CA SER A 431 3.85 3.96 10.00
C SER A 431 4.24 4.94 11.12
N SER A 432 5.26 4.61 11.92
CA SER A 432 5.93 5.55 12.83
C SER A 432 7.38 5.13 13.16
N VAL A 433 8.28 6.09 13.43
CA VAL A 433 9.69 5.83 13.75
C VAL A 433 10.17 6.62 14.96
N ARG A 434 10.63 5.92 15.99
CA ARG A 434 11.25 6.53 17.18
C ARG A 434 12.78 6.48 17.04
N VAL A 435 13.46 7.59 17.33
CA VAL A 435 14.93 7.64 17.41
C VAL A 435 15.31 7.88 18.87
N ASP A 436 16.08 6.95 19.44
CA ASP A 436 16.53 6.99 20.83
C ASP A 436 18.05 7.05 20.89
N ILE A 437 18.57 7.69 21.94
CA ILE A 437 19.98 7.58 22.28
C ILE A 437 20.19 6.26 23.02
N CYS A 438 21.21 5.52 22.62
CA CYS A 438 21.65 4.34 23.31
C CYS A 438 22.22 4.73 24.67
N THR A 439 21.37 4.68 25.70
CA THR A 439 21.84 4.66 27.07
C THR A 439 22.57 3.34 27.28
N VAL A 440 23.90 3.37 27.29
CA VAL A 440 24.65 2.35 28.01
C VAL A 440 24.17 2.49 29.46
N PRO A 441 23.68 1.45 30.15
CA PRO A 441 23.80 1.51 31.60
C PRO A 441 25.29 1.68 31.83
N VAL A 442 25.69 2.78 32.46
CA VAL A 442 27.02 2.84 33.07
C VAL A 442 27.01 1.78 34.15
N VAL A 443 27.21 0.51 33.77
CA VAL A 443 27.91 -0.43 34.61
C VAL A 443 29.27 0.22 34.69
N GLY A 444 29.50 0.90 35.81
CA GLY A 444 30.78 1.49 36.11
C GLY A 444 31.83 0.46 35.74
N ALA A 445 32.79 0.87 34.93
CA ALA A 445 33.97 0.08 34.67
C ALA A 445 34.52 -0.38 36.03
N ILE A 446 34.26 -1.64 36.40
CA ILE A 446 35.24 -2.38 37.16
C ILE A 446 36.37 -2.51 36.15
N LYS A 447 37.31 -1.56 36.21
CA LYS A 447 38.64 -1.78 35.68
C LYS A 447 39.15 -3.00 36.42
N ASP A 448 39.00 -4.17 35.82
CA ASP A 448 39.98 -5.21 36.03
C ASP A 448 41.29 -4.60 35.54
N ASN A 449 42.15 -4.29 36.50
CA ASN A 449 43.54 -3.96 36.27
C ASN A 449 44.23 -5.21 35.71
N SER A 450 44.08 -5.49 34.42
CA SER A 450 45.09 -6.25 33.69
C SER A 450 46.15 -5.25 33.23
N VAL A 451 47.06 -4.94 34.14
CA VAL A 451 48.34 -4.31 33.84
C VAL A 451 49.04 -5.17 32.79
N ALA A 452 49.45 -4.54 31.70
CA ALA A 452 50.36 -5.12 30.73
C ALA A 452 51.66 -5.52 31.45
N VAL A 453 51.93 -6.82 31.49
CA VAL A 453 53.27 -7.33 31.82
C VAL A 453 54.11 -7.17 30.55
N ALA A 454 54.89 -6.10 30.52
CA ALA A 454 56.15 -6.07 29.79
C ALA A 454 57.26 -5.90 30.84
N ASP A 455 57.98 -7.00 31.02
CA ASP A 455 59.32 -7.17 31.59
C ASP A 455 59.67 -6.61 32.99
N GLY A 456 60.56 -7.36 33.66
CA GLY A 456 60.89 -7.20 35.08
C GLY A 456 61.63 -5.91 35.46
N GLY A 457 61.59 -5.59 36.76
CA GLY A 457 62.42 -4.55 37.35
C GLY A 457 61.87 -3.97 38.66
N GLU A 458 62.24 -4.61 39.76
CA GLU A 458 62.57 -4.05 41.09
C GLU A 458 61.88 -2.80 41.69
N GLN A 459 61.39 -3.01 42.92
CA GLN A 459 61.55 -2.18 44.13
C GLN A 459 60.76 -0.85 44.27
N GLY A 460 59.90 -0.80 45.31
CA GLY A 460 59.97 0.32 46.25
C GLY A 460 58.71 1.16 46.56
N VAL A 461 58.23 0.98 47.80
CA VAL A 461 57.81 2.01 48.77
C VAL A 461 56.57 2.91 48.50
N VAL A 462 55.63 2.86 49.47
CA VAL A 462 54.46 3.74 49.75
C VAL A 462 54.90 5.14 50.28
N PRO A 463 54.05 6.05 50.81
CA PRO A 463 52.80 6.72 50.39
C PRO A 463 52.94 8.28 50.30
N TRP A 464 51.88 9.05 49.94
CA TRP A 464 51.26 10.14 50.76
C TRP A 464 50.26 11.08 49.99
N TRP A 465 49.01 11.13 50.50
CA TRP A 465 47.98 12.18 50.68
C TRP A 465 47.66 13.33 49.68
N GLY A 466 46.34 13.56 49.47
CA GLY A 466 45.74 14.84 49.04
C GLY A 466 44.24 14.75 48.67
N TRP A 467 43.39 15.46 49.39
CA TRP A 467 41.90 15.40 49.46
C TRP A 467 41.17 15.96 48.20
N THR A 468 39.91 15.65 47.85
CA THR A 468 38.67 16.21 48.48
C THR A 468 37.34 15.65 47.88
N ILE A 469 36.48 15.14 48.77
CA ILE A 469 34.98 15.06 48.89
C ILE A 469 34.09 14.48 47.75
N ILE A 470 33.35 13.42 48.11
CA ILE A 470 32.13 12.84 47.48
C ILE A 470 31.00 12.81 48.53
N ALA A 471 29.75 13.02 48.13
CA ALA A 471 28.53 12.52 48.80
C ALA A 471 27.68 11.77 47.74
N VAL A 472 27.32 10.48 47.79
CA VAL A 472 26.68 9.58 48.80
C VAL A 472 25.16 9.85 48.91
N VAL A 473 24.18 8.93 48.88
CA VAL A 473 23.96 7.49 48.59
C VAL A 473 22.46 7.35 48.18
N GLY A 474 21.96 6.28 47.55
CA GLY A 474 21.51 5.01 48.16
C GLY A 474 20.08 5.08 48.71
N VAL A 475 19.15 4.28 48.16
CA VAL A 475 17.71 4.22 48.51
C VAL A 475 17.38 2.93 49.26
N ALA A 476 16.53 3.04 50.29
CA ALA A 476 15.95 1.95 51.07
C ALA A 476 14.41 1.96 51.01
N ILE A 477 13.82 0.77 51.19
CA ILE A 477 12.38 0.43 51.21
C ILE A 477 11.81 0.63 52.63
N VAL A 478 10.59 1.21 52.80
CA VAL A 478 9.66 0.93 53.93
C VAL A 478 8.18 1.14 53.55
N VAL A 479 7.37 0.27 54.17
CA VAL A 479 5.92 0.05 54.40
C VAL A 479 5.05 1.28 54.76
N GLY A 480 3.73 1.22 54.46
CA GLY A 480 2.73 2.30 54.58
C GLY A 480 1.95 2.43 55.91
N VAL A 481 0.89 3.27 55.93
CA VAL A 481 -0.22 3.35 56.93
C VAL A 481 -1.37 4.25 56.40
N VAL A 482 -2.59 3.94 56.86
CA VAL A 482 -3.95 4.47 56.58
C VAL A 482 -4.29 5.79 57.31
N ALA A 483 -5.15 6.65 56.74
CA ALA A 483 -6.07 7.53 57.50
C ALA A 483 -7.31 7.96 56.69
N PHE A 484 -8.48 7.92 57.35
CA PHE A 484 -9.85 8.27 56.92
C PHE A 484 -10.19 9.76 57.14
N VAL A 485 -11.03 10.37 56.29
CA VAL A 485 -12.14 11.35 56.58
C VAL A 485 -13.03 11.41 55.31
N VAL A 486 -14.22 10.78 55.22
CA VAL A 486 -15.61 11.16 55.66
C VAL A 486 -16.29 12.33 54.89
N VAL A 487 -17.17 11.92 53.95
CA VAL A 487 -18.58 12.34 53.67
C VAL A 487 -18.91 13.73 53.09
N LYS A 488 -19.54 13.74 51.88
CA LYS A 488 -20.97 14.08 51.71
C LYS A 488 -21.56 13.63 50.36
N GLN A 489 -22.62 12.81 50.42
CA GLN A 489 -23.56 12.50 49.33
C GLN A 489 -24.63 13.59 49.18
N ARG A 490 -25.17 13.74 47.95
CA ARG A 490 -26.60 13.85 47.53
C ARG A 490 -26.59 14.02 45.99
N LYS A 491 -27.03 13.11 45.11
CA LYS A 491 -28.30 12.39 44.81
C LYS A 491 -29.44 13.25 44.21
N HIS A 492 -29.84 12.84 42.99
CA HIS A 492 -31.11 12.95 42.22
C HIS A 492 -31.49 14.23 41.45
N SER A 493 -31.74 14.05 40.12
CA SER A 493 -33.03 14.14 39.37
C SER A 493 -32.77 14.66 37.93
N GLU A 494 -32.92 13.85 36.87
CA GLU A 494 -34.12 13.66 36.00
C GLU A 494 -34.41 14.76 34.95
N ILE A 495 -34.57 14.31 33.69
CA ILE A 495 -35.45 14.80 32.59
C ILE A 495 -35.11 16.16 31.91
N VAL A 496 -34.68 16.15 30.65
CA VAL A 496 -35.45 16.24 29.37
C VAL A 496 -34.58 15.69 28.24
#